data_AF-A0A1G9CBE8-F1
#
_entry.id   AF-A0A1G9CBE8-F1
#
_cell.length_a   1.000
_cell.length_b   1.000
_cell.length_c   1.000
_cell.angle_alpha   90.00
_cell.angle_beta   90.00
_cell.angle_gamma   90.00
#
_symmetry.space_group_name_H-M   'P 1'
#
loop_
_entity.id
_entity.type
_entity.pdbx_description
1 polymer ?
#
loop_
_entity_poly.entity_id
_entity_poly.type
_entity_poly.pdbx_seq_one_letter_code
_entity_poly.pdbx_strand_id
1 'polypeptide(L)'
;MSTGNNGTNDNKTGKTLGLLAFFGIAGLVLTLIVLGTGGKGGSASFYGEESSSYIQGRTYSGAPLGGFTEAESRQLSEELAEEEQRYGVCFGWKLIDGSDDYLSSSSDSSPYEELSESDYDQGSSRGPNTPASTCEEWVELRATVAYTSATSEQWSAVELEVAQDPDSDMDLPYDSDFAELGITAERFIEAPVDTTGQAAIALPLLLTQEGSLPARSAESRTETRAAEPLPSADTGMPGLWRWVWLVMLGLVTVLGLVLGTVGLVRQRGRNDSDGPPSGPPGQGPPPGQGPPSGQQPPQQPPPNQSSGPQWPPQQ
;
A
#
# COMPACT_ATOMS: atom_id res chain seq x y z
N MET A 1 -34.49 -76.51 14.10
CA MET A 1 -35.43 -75.75 14.97
C MET A 1 -34.58 -74.72 15.69
N SER A 2 -34.56 -73.45 15.24
CA SER A 2 -35.39 -72.34 15.75
C SER A 2 -35.32 -72.29 17.28
N THR A 3 -34.71 -71.31 17.96
CA THR A 3 -34.85 -69.83 17.98
C THR A 3 -33.67 -69.29 18.81
N GLY A 4 -33.22 -68.04 18.84
CA GLY A 4 -33.74 -66.73 18.47
C GLY A 4 -32.89 -65.64 19.18
N ASN A 5 -32.81 -64.47 18.55
CA ASN A 5 -32.10 -63.24 18.96
C ASN A 5 -32.52 -62.61 20.31
N ASN A 6 -31.58 -61.91 20.95
CA ASN A 6 -31.65 -60.49 21.41
C ASN A 6 -30.46 -60.24 22.37
N GLY A 7 -29.60 -59.22 22.27
CA GLY A 7 -29.71 -57.90 21.65
C GLY A 7 -29.71 -56.83 22.74
N THR A 8 -28.58 -56.14 22.99
CA THR A 8 -28.61 -54.76 23.50
C THR A 8 -27.34 -54.01 23.08
N ASN A 9 -27.59 -52.90 22.38
CA ASN A 9 -26.64 -51.94 21.86
C ASN A 9 -26.14 -51.01 22.96
N ASP A 10 -24.90 -50.52 22.85
CA ASP A 10 -24.54 -49.21 23.41
C ASP A 10 -23.70 -48.40 22.42
N ASN A 11 -24.42 -47.56 21.67
CA ASN A 11 -23.90 -46.50 20.81
C ASN A 11 -23.36 -45.37 21.69
N LYS A 12 -22.05 -45.23 21.83
CA LYS A 12 -21.43 -44.05 22.48
C LYS A 12 -20.31 -43.36 21.70
N THR A 13 -20.08 -43.76 20.45
CA THR A 13 -18.91 -43.35 19.67
C THR A 13 -19.24 -42.40 18.50
N GLY A 14 -20.43 -41.82 18.47
CA GLY A 14 -20.89 -41.01 17.33
C GLY A 14 -20.91 -39.49 17.53
N LYS A 15 -20.82 -38.97 18.76
CA LYS A 15 -21.04 -37.53 19.04
C LYS A 15 -19.78 -36.70 19.23
N THR A 16 -18.64 -37.31 19.53
CA THR A 16 -17.40 -36.58 19.85
C THR A 16 -16.54 -36.26 18.62
N LEU A 17 -16.72 -36.96 17.49
CA LEU A 17 -15.98 -36.65 16.25
C LEU A 17 -16.59 -35.48 15.46
N GLY A 18 -17.88 -35.19 15.61
CA GLY A 18 -18.54 -34.11 14.86
C GLY A 18 -18.19 -32.70 15.37
N LEU A 19 -17.83 -32.56 16.65
CA LEU A 19 -17.56 -31.25 17.24
C LEU A 19 -16.15 -30.75 16.93
N LEU A 20 -15.14 -31.63 16.87
CA LEU A 20 -13.75 -31.24 16.60
C LEU A 20 -13.51 -30.84 15.14
N ALA A 21 -14.27 -31.40 14.19
CA ALA A 21 -14.22 -30.98 12.79
C ALA A 21 -14.77 -29.55 12.58
N PHE A 22 -15.79 -29.15 13.35
CA PHE A 22 -16.39 -27.81 13.23
C PHE A 22 -15.51 -26.70 13.82
N PHE A 23 -14.84 -26.95 14.95
CA PHE A 23 -13.95 -25.94 15.55
C PHE A 23 -12.61 -25.77 14.82
N GLY A 24 -12.08 -26.83 14.18
CA GLY A 24 -10.89 -26.73 13.34
C GLY A 24 -11.11 -25.90 12.07
N ILE A 25 -12.29 -26.02 11.46
CA ILE A 25 -12.65 -25.22 10.27
C ILE A 25 -12.98 -23.78 10.67
N ALA A 26 -13.68 -23.56 11.79
CA ALA A 26 -13.98 -22.21 12.26
C ALA A 26 -12.72 -21.41 12.65
N GLY A 27 -11.71 -22.06 13.25
CA GLY A 27 -10.43 -21.42 13.56
C GLY A 27 -9.57 -21.10 12.34
N LEU A 28 -9.62 -21.94 11.30
CA LEU A 28 -8.90 -21.72 10.05
C LEU A 28 -9.58 -20.63 9.19
N VAL A 29 -10.90 -20.53 9.24
CA VAL A 29 -11.65 -19.42 8.64
C VAL A 29 -11.41 -18.11 9.40
N LEU A 30 -11.33 -18.12 10.73
CA LEU A 30 -11.07 -16.91 11.51
C LEU A 30 -9.63 -16.37 11.36
N THR A 31 -8.65 -17.23 11.13
CA THR A 31 -7.26 -16.81 10.88
C THR A 31 -7.05 -16.30 9.44
N LEU A 32 -7.80 -16.83 8.47
CA LEU A 32 -7.87 -16.23 7.12
C LEU A 32 -8.64 -14.89 7.11
N ILE A 33 -9.58 -14.68 8.03
CA ILE A 33 -10.29 -13.40 8.19
C ILE A 33 -9.38 -12.30 8.77
N VAL A 34 -8.52 -12.62 9.75
CA VAL A 34 -7.65 -11.63 10.40
C VAL A 34 -6.43 -11.25 9.55
N LEU A 35 -6.03 -12.09 8.59
CA LEU A 35 -4.92 -11.79 7.66
C LEU A 35 -5.37 -11.50 6.22
N GLY A 36 -6.67 -11.61 5.90
CA GLY A 36 -7.11 -11.61 4.49
C GLY A 36 -8.55 -11.19 4.19
N THR A 37 -9.29 -10.55 5.10
CA THR A 37 -10.64 -10.03 4.76
C THR A 37 -10.86 -8.58 5.18
N GLY A 38 -10.12 -7.68 4.52
CA GLY A 38 -10.46 -6.25 4.40
C GLY A 38 -10.88 -5.83 2.99
N GLY A 39 -10.67 -6.67 1.96
CA GLY A 39 -11.07 -6.37 0.58
C GLY A 39 -12.40 -7.01 0.24
N LYS A 40 -13.49 -6.25 0.37
CA LYS A 40 -14.78 -6.57 -0.25
C LYS A 40 -14.53 -6.67 -1.76
N GLY A 41 -15.00 -7.75 -2.40
CA GLY A 41 -14.75 -8.04 -3.82
C GLY A 41 -15.26 -6.97 -4.80
N GLY A 42 -14.55 -5.85 -4.89
CA GLY A 42 -14.58 -4.93 -6.00
C GLY A 42 -13.61 -5.42 -7.07
N SER A 43 -13.98 -5.22 -8.34
CA SER A 43 -12.99 -5.04 -9.40
C SER A 43 -11.82 -4.19 -8.87
N ALA A 44 -10.58 -4.52 -9.24
CA ALA A 44 -9.42 -3.69 -8.92
C ALA A 44 -9.61 -2.32 -9.59
N SER A 45 -10.34 -1.43 -8.94
CA SER A 45 -10.49 -0.06 -9.38
C SER A 45 -9.21 0.67 -8.99
N PHE A 46 -8.64 1.42 -9.92
CA PHE A 46 -7.47 2.24 -9.63
C PHE A 46 -7.75 3.27 -8.53
N TYR A 47 -8.98 3.80 -8.51
CA TYR A 47 -9.48 4.71 -7.47
C TYR A 47 -10.33 3.95 -6.44
N GLY A 48 -10.04 4.16 -5.16
CA GLY A 48 -10.84 3.73 -4.02
C GLY A 48 -11.70 4.84 -3.42
N GLU A 49 -12.14 4.67 -2.18
CA GLU A 49 -13.07 5.60 -1.50
C GLU A 49 -12.39 6.92 -1.08
N GLU A 50 -11.06 6.92 -0.98
CA GLU A 50 -10.26 8.04 -0.46
C GLU A 50 -9.40 8.74 -1.54
N SER A 51 -9.40 8.20 -2.76
CA SER A 51 -8.69 8.75 -3.91
C SER A 51 -9.65 9.20 -5.01
N SER A 52 -9.20 10.15 -5.83
CA SER A 52 -9.96 10.64 -6.97
C SER A 52 -9.03 10.94 -8.14
N SER A 53 -9.58 11.02 -9.35
CA SER A 53 -8.82 11.44 -10.53
C SER A 53 -8.34 12.88 -10.34
N TYR A 54 -7.07 13.14 -10.66
CA TYR A 54 -6.59 14.50 -10.77
C TYR A 54 -7.34 15.25 -11.87
N ILE A 55 -7.63 16.52 -11.59
CA ILE A 55 -8.33 17.43 -12.50
C ILE A 55 -7.51 18.70 -12.56
N GLN A 56 -6.96 18.97 -13.74
CA GLN A 56 -6.24 20.20 -14.02
C GLN A 56 -7.14 21.43 -13.75
N GLY A 57 -6.57 22.46 -13.13
CA GLY A 57 -7.28 23.70 -12.79
C GLY A 57 -8.14 23.63 -11.52
N ARG A 58 -8.13 22.49 -10.80
CA ARG A 58 -8.57 22.46 -9.40
C ARG A 58 -7.44 22.86 -8.48
N THR A 59 -7.82 23.42 -7.34
CA THR A 59 -6.89 23.84 -6.30
C THR A 59 -6.57 22.68 -5.34
N TYR A 60 -5.28 22.38 -5.17
CA TYR A 60 -4.68 21.42 -4.25
C TYR A 60 -3.64 22.13 -3.37
N SER A 61 -4.04 22.55 -2.17
CA SER A 61 -3.16 23.23 -1.19
C SER A 61 -2.52 22.22 -0.22
N GLY A 62 -1.94 21.18 -0.79
CA GLY A 62 -1.33 20.04 -0.13
C GLY A 62 0.03 20.32 0.48
N ALA A 63 0.56 19.36 1.25
CA ALA A 63 2.01 19.34 1.50
C ALA A 63 2.73 19.01 0.17
N PRO A 64 3.93 19.55 -0.08
CA PRO A 64 4.69 19.22 -1.28
C PRO A 64 5.08 17.74 -1.28
N LEU A 65 5.17 17.15 -2.48
CA LEU A 65 5.64 15.78 -2.63
C LEU A 65 7.12 15.66 -2.25
N GLY A 66 7.46 14.54 -1.62
CA GLY A 66 8.84 14.09 -1.54
C GLY A 66 9.32 13.62 -2.92
N GLY A 67 10.60 13.85 -3.19
CA GLY A 67 11.23 13.43 -4.42
C GLY A 67 12.08 12.16 -4.29
N PHE A 68 12.47 11.60 -5.43
CA PHE A 68 13.47 10.54 -5.54
C PHE A 68 14.82 11.03 -5.03
N THR A 69 15.47 10.23 -4.20
CA THR A 69 16.88 10.45 -3.91
C THR A 69 17.74 10.14 -5.14
N GLU A 70 18.97 10.67 -5.16
CA GLU A 70 19.94 10.37 -6.24
C GLU A 70 20.25 8.87 -6.35
N ALA A 71 20.20 8.13 -5.23
CA ALA A 71 20.43 6.70 -5.22
C ALA A 71 19.24 5.92 -5.81
N GLU A 72 18.01 6.27 -5.43
CA GLU A 72 16.78 5.63 -5.93
C GLU A 72 16.59 5.89 -7.42
N SER A 73 16.74 7.14 -7.86
CA SER A 73 16.63 7.51 -9.27
C SER A 73 17.68 6.80 -10.14
N ARG A 74 18.92 6.69 -9.66
CA ARG A 74 19.98 5.93 -10.35
C ARG A 74 19.66 4.45 -10.43
N GLN A 75 19.24 3.83 -9.33
CA GLN A 75 18.88 2.41 -9.31
C GLN A 75 17.72 2.13 -10.27
N LEU A 76 16.67 2.93 -10.23
CA LEU A 76 15.52 2.79 -11.12
C LEU A 76 15.93 2.93 -12.59
N SER A 77 16.78 3.90 -12.92
CA SER A 77 17.35 4.04 -14.26
C SER A 77 18.17 2.83 -14.70
N GLU A 78 18.96 2.23 -13.82
CA GLU A 78 19.74 1.01 -14.13
C GLU A 78 18.82 -0.18 -14.41
N GLU A 79 17.77 -0.38 -13.61
CA GLU A 79 16.77 -1.43 -13.83
C GLU A 79 16.03 -1.24 -15.17
N LEU A 80 15.62 -0.02 -15.48
CA LEU A 80 14.99 0.31 -16.78
C LEU A 80 15.96 0.17 -17.96
N ALA A 81 17.26 0.38 -17.76
CA ALA A 81 18.29 0.16 -18.78
C ALA A 81 18.44 -1.31 -19.18
N GLU A 82 18.18 -2.25 -18.25
CA GLU A 82 18.15 -3.68 -18.58
C GLU A 82 16.94 -4.03 -19.46
N GLU A 83 15.79 -3.39 -19.19
CA GLU A 83 14.58 -3.57 -19.99
C GLU A 83 14.70 -2.90 -21.37
N GLU A 84 15.34 -1.72 -21.47
CA GLU A 84 15.66 -1.10 -22.76
C GLU A 84 16.56 -2.01 -23.61
N GLN A 85 17.57 -2.66 -23.02
CA GLN A 85 18.41 -3.60 -23.75
C GLN A 85 17.62 -4.81 -24.28
N ARG A 86 16.58 -5.22 -23.56
CA ARG A 86 15.74 -6.37 -23.92
C ARG A 86 14.79 -6.04 -25.07
N TYR A 87 14.08 -4.93 -24.97
CA TYR A 87 13.01 -4.57 -25.91
C TYR A 87 13.44 -3.57 -26.97
N GLY A 88 14.53 -2.84 -26.77
CA GLY A 88 14.99 -1.78 -27.66
C GLY A 88 14.23 -0.47 -27.53
N VAL A 89 13.37 -0.34 -26.52
CA VAL A 89 12.54 0.84 -26.24
C VAL A 89 13.05 1.50 -24.96
N CYS A 90 13.15 2.82 -24.97
CA CYS A 90 13.62 3.61 -23.83
C CYS A 90 12.47 3.83 -22.84
N PHE A 91 12.65 3.40 -21.59
CA PHE A 91 11.62 3.51 -20.57
C PHE A 91 11.89 4.68 -19.64
N GLY A 92 10.89 5.51 -19.41
CA GLY A 92 10.92 6.72 -18.60
C GLY A 92 9.98 6.66 -17.41
N TRP A 93 10.25 7.55 -16.46
CA TRP A 93 9.36 7.83 -15.35
C TRP A 93 9.37 9.33 -15.04
N LYS A 94 8.23 9.84 -14.59
CA LYS A 94 8.04 11.22 -14.16
C LYS A 94 7.02 11.27 -13.04
N LEU A 95 7.42 11.82 -11.90
CA LEU A 95 6.55 12.08 -10.74
C LEU A 95 6.33 13.59 -10.63
N ILE A 96 5.08 14.03 -10.76
CA ILE A 96 4.68 15.44 -10.82
C ILE A 96 3.94 15.80 -9.53
N ASP A 97 4.34 16.90 -8.90
CA ASP A 97 3.60 17.53 -7.80
C ASP A 97 2.46 18.38 -8.38
N GLY A 98 1.23 17.95 -8.12
CA GLY A 98 0.03 18.63 -8.60
C GLY A 98 -0.49 19.73 -7.67
N SER A 99 0.27 20.17 -6.66
CA SER A 99 -0.14 21.24 -5.71
C SER A 99 -0.01 22.66 -6.29
N ASP A 100 -0.90 23.59 -5.89
CA ASP A 100 -0.90 24.98 -6.43
C ASP A 100 0.10 25.92 -5.75
N ASP A 101 0.60 25.54 -4.57
CA ASP A 101 1.52 26.40 -3.80
C ASP A 101 2.82 26.65 -4.58
N TYR A 102 3.10 25.85 -5.61
CA TYR A 102 4.19 26.07 -6.57
C TYR A 102 3.80 26.89 -7.80
N LEU A 103 2.57 26.74 -8.32
CA LEU A 103 2.05 27.51 -9.47
C LEU A 103 1.82 29.00 -9.17
N SER A 104 1.84 29.40 -7.90
CA SER A 104 1.55 30.77 -7.47
C SER A 104 2.81 31.65 -7.28
N SER A 105 4.01 31.09 -7.45
CA SER A 105 5.27 31.87 -7.38
C SER A 105 5.61 32.65 -8.66
N SER A 106 5.00 32.33 -9.80
CA SER A 106 5.13 33.13 -11.04
C SER A 106 3.98 34.13 -11.17
N SER A 107 3.99 35.15 -10.32
CA SER A 107 3.04 36.28 -10.41
C SER A 107 3.23 37.19 -11.62
N ASP A 108 4.06 36.81 -12.60
CA ASP A 108 4.19 37.51 -13.87
C ASP A 108 4.41 36.51 -15.00
N SER A 109 3.46 36.48 -15.93
CA SER A 109 3.53 36.09 -17.35
C SER A 109 2.95 34.72 -17.81
N SER A 110 2.14 34.83 -18.87
CA SER A 110 1.79 33.80 -19.88
C SER A 110 0.96 32.56 -19.47
N PRO A 111 -0.19 32.28 -20.14
CA PRO A 111 -0.92 31.00 -20.01
C PRO A 111 -0.21 29.79 -20.68
N TYR A 112 1.09 29.89 -20.95
CA TYR A 112 1.94 28.83 -21.50
C TYR A 112 3.21 28.63 -20.64
N GLU A 113 3.10 28.78 -19.33
CA GLU A 113 4.24 28.53 -18.44
C GLU A 113 4.58 27.04 -18.46
N GLU A 114 5.80 26.73 -18.93
CA GLU A 114 6.45 25.43 -18.72
C GLU A 114 6.45 25.13 -17.21
N LEU A 115 6.00 23.92 -16.84
CA LEU A 115 6.20 23.38 -15.50
C LEU A 115 7.67 23.58 -15.09
N SER A 116 7.91 24.16 -13.92
CA SER A 116 9.28 24.39 -13.47
C SER A 116 9.97 23.05 -13.24
N GLU A 117 11.28 22.95 -13.51
CA GLU A 117 12.06 21.73 -13.24
C GLU A 117 12.02 21.30 -11.75
N SER A 118 11.53 22.17 -10.85
CA SER A 118 11.29 21.85 -9.44
C SER A 118 9.98 21.10 -9.16
N ASP A 119 9.07 21.04 -10.12
CA ASP A 119 7.68 20.58 -9.91
C ASP A 119 7.53 19.08 -10.20
N TYR A 120 8.61 18.44 -10.63
CA TYR A 120 8.63 17.03 -10.91
C TYR A 120 10.03 16.43 -10.73
N ASP A 121 10.06 15.16 -10.40
CA ASP A 121 11.24 14.32 -10.60
C ASP A 121 11.06 13.47 -11.85
N GLN A 122 12.15 13.23 -12.57
CA GLN A 122 12.11 12.42 -13.77
C GLN A 122 13.40 11.65 -14.00
N GLY A 123 13.31 10.63 -14.83
CA GLY A 123 14.45 9.87 -15.32
C GLY A 123 14.04 8.89 -16.40
N SER A 124 15.03 8.17 -16.92
CA SER A 124 14.81 7.10 -17.88
C SER A 124 15.87 6.03 -17.77
N SER A 125 15.78 5.01 -18.62
CA SER A 125 16.83 4.02 -18.88
C SER A 125 18.17 4.65 -19.30
N ARG A 126 18.20 5.92 -19.71
CA ARG A 126 19.44 6.66 -20.01
C ARG A 126 20.07 7.34 -18.80
N GLY A 127 19.38 7.36 -17.66
CA GLY A 127 19.90 7.86 -16.40
C GLY A 127 18.90 8.74 -15.64
N PRO A 128 19.24 9.10 -14.39
CA PRO A 128 18.45 10.03 -13.60
C PRO A 128 18.44 11.41 -14.26
N ASN A 129 17.33 12.15 -14.12
CA ASN A 129 17.13 13.48 -14.70
C ASN A 129 17.25 13.54 -16.23
N THR A 130 17.25 12.40 -16.92
CA THR A 130 17.29 12.32 -18.38
C THR A 130 15.91 11.89 -18.88
N PRO A 131 15.16 12.76 -19.59
CA PRO A 131 13.82 12.41 -20.05
C PRO A 131 13.87 11.35 -21.15
N ALA A 132 12.86 10.48 -21.19
CA ALA A 132 12.82 9.39 -22.16
C ALA A 132 12.70 9.87 -23.62
N SER A 133 12.14 11.07 -23.82
CA SER A 133 12.06 11.75 -25.12
C SER A 133 13.41 12.10 -25.76
N THR A 134 14.53 11.87 -25.07
CA THR A 134 15.87 11.93 -25.67
C THR A 134 16.19 10.72 -26.56
N CYS A 135 15.41 9.65 -26.43
CA CYS A 135 15.50 8.44 -27.23
C CYS A 135 14.64 8.54 -28.49
N GLU A 136 14.98 7.76 -29.53
CA GLU A 136 14.21 7.71 -30.78
C GLU A 136 12.87 6.98 -30.61
N GLU A 137 12.84 5.93 -29.81
CA GLU A 137 11.62 5.19 -29.45
C GLU A 137 11.55 5.10 -27.93
N TRP A 138 10.46 5.59 -27.34
CA TRP A 138 10.34 5.71 -25.89
C TRP A 138 8.91 5.56 -25.39
N VAL A 139 8.80 5.16 -24.12
CA VAL A 139 7.58 5.16 -23.33
C VAL A 139 7.89 5.69 -21.93
N GLU A 140 7.10 6.61 -21.41
CA GLU A 140 7.30 7.29 -20.13
C GLU A 140 6.05 7.15 -19.26
N LEU A 141 6.22 6.65 -18.04
CA LEU A 141 5.17 6.71 -17.02
C LEU A 141 5.14 8.10 -16.39
N ARG A 142 3.96 8.71 -16.33
CA ARG A 142 3.72 10.01 -15.68
C ARG A 142 2.70 9.82 -14.56
N ALA A 143 3.14 10.07 -13.33
CA ALA A 143 2.28 10.06 -12.15
C ALA A 143 2.15 11.49 -11.62
N THR A 144 0.94 12.03 -11.59
CA THR A 144 0.63 13.31 -10.94
C THR A 144 -0.06 13.03 -9.63
N VAL A 145 0.49 13.52 -8.52
CA VAL A 145 -0.12 13.36 -7.18
C VAL A 145 -0.34 14.73 -6.57
N ALA A 146 -1.55 14.96 -6.03
CA ALA A 146 -1.90 16.22 -5.40
C ALA A 146 -2.72 15.99 -4.12
N TYR A 147 -2.26 16.58 -3.01
CA TYR A 147 -3.02 16.53 -1.75
C TYR A 147 -3.95 17.75 -1.66
N THR A 148 -5.20 17.56 -1.24
CA THR A 148 -6.15 18.68 -1.13
C THR A 148 -5.95 19.54 0.13
N SER A 149 -5.12 19.10 1.08
CA SER A 149 -4.88 19.84 2.31
C SER A 149 -3.51 19.55 2.92
N ALA A 150 -2.89 20.57 3.51
CA ALA A 150 -1.62 20.43 4.24
C ALA A 150 -1.72 19.63 5.56
N THR A 151 -2.94 19.32 6.04
CA THR A 151 -3.15 18.77 7.39
C THR A 151 -4.14 17.62 7.52
N SER A 152 -4.90 17.25 6.47
CA SER A 152 -5.97 16.25 6.62
C SER A 152 -5.73 14.97 5.82
N GLU A 153 -6.11 13.88 6.49
CA GLU A 153 -6.43 12.52 5.99
C GLU A 153 -7.61 12.51 4.99
N GLN A 154 -7.86 13.61 4.27
CA GLN A 154 -9.03 13.77 3.40
C GLN A 154 -8.58 14.08 1.98
N TRP A 155 -8.97 13.18 1.09
CA TRP A 155 -8.99 13.23 -0.36
C TRP A 155 -7.68 13.70 -1.02
N SER A 156 -7.08 12.80 -1.77
CA SER A 156 -5.96 13.13 -2.65
C SER A 156 -6.31 12.74 -4.08
N ALA A 157 -5.74 13.50 -5.00
CA ALA A 157 -5.93 13.31 -6.42
C ALA A 157 -4.70 12.62 -7.01
N VAL A 158 -4.94 11.62 -7.85
CA VAL A 158 -3.89 10.94 -8.60
C VAL A 158 -4.32 10.89 -10.07
N GLU A 159 -3.38 11.13 -10.96
CA GLU A 159 -3.50 10.80 -12.38
C GLU A 159 -2.27 9.99 -12.78
N LEU A 160 -2.53 8.89 -13.45
CA LEU A 160 -1.51 8.03 -14.02
C LEU A 160 -1.70 8.05 -15.54
N GLU A 161 -0.71 8.56 -16.24
CA GLU A 161 -0.67 8.61 -17.70
C GLU A 161 0.56 7.83 -18.16
N VAL A 162 0.43 7.07 -19.24
CA VAL A 162 1.58 6.55 -19.97
C VAL A 162 1.69 7.36 -21.25
N ALA A 163 2.82 8.02 -21.44
CA ALA A 163 3.15 8.74 -22.65
C ALA A 163 4.08 7.89 -23.51
N GLN A 164 4.03 8.07 -24.82
CA GLN A 164 4.93 7.40 -25.75
C GLN A 164 5.41 8.35 -26.84
N ASP A 165 6.40 7.90 -27.59
CA ASP A 165 6.82 8.56 -28.81
C ASP A 165 5.62 8.81 -29.75
N PRO A 166 5.42 10.04 -30.27
CA PRO A 166 4.24 10.37 -31.07
C PRO A 166 4.17 9.62 -32.41
N ASP A 167 5.29 9.09 -32.90
CA ASP A 167 5.33 8.27 -34.12
C ASP A 167 5.16 6.77 -33.81
N SER A 168 5.00 6.39 -32.53
CA SER A 168 4.71 5.02 -32.09
C SER A 168 3.21 4.71 -32.13
N ASP A 169 2.87 3.51 -32.59
CA ASP A 169 1.53 2.92 -32.57
C ASP A 169 1.37 1.86 -31.45
N MET A 170 2.16 1.94 -30.37
CA MET A 170 2.06 1.02 -29.24
C MET A 170 0.70 1.13 -28.52
N ASP A 171 0.08 -0.01 -28.19
CA ASP A 171 -1.09 -0.04 -27.31
C ASP A 171 -0.61 0.16 -25.87
N LEU A 172 -1.13 1.21 -25.21
CA LEU A 172 -0.70 1.64 -23.89
C LEU A 172 -1.59 1.07 -22.79
N PRO A 173 -1.02 0.67 -21.64
CA PRO A 173 -1.81 0.21 -20.51
C PRO A 173 -2.59 1.37 -19.89
N TYR A 174 -3.78 1.05 -19.40
CA TYR A 174 -4.65 1.94 -18.65
C TYR A 174 -4.37 1.82 -17.15
N ASP A 175 -4.90 2.77 -16.38
CA ASP A 175 -4.83 2.79 -14.92
C ASP A 175 -5.39 1.49 -14.27
N SER A 176 -6.40 0.87 -14.89
CA SER A 176 -6.91 -0.44 -14.48
C SER A 176 -5.87 -1.55 -14.51
N ASP A 177 -4.96 -1.54 -15.48
CA ASP A 177 -3.98 -2.61 -15.67
C ASP A 177 -2.91 -2.54 -14.57
N PHE A 178 -2.56 -1.33 -14.14
CA PHE A 178 -1.74 -1.11 -12.95
C PHE A 178 -2.47 -1.54 -11.67
N ALA A 179 -3.77 -1.27 -11.56
CA ALA A 179 -4.56 -1.68 -10.41
C ALA A 179 -4.61 -3.21 -10.24
N GLU A 180 -4.63 -3.98 -11.35
CA GLU A 180 -4.53 -5.44 -11.32
C GLU A 180 -3.19 -5.95 -10.75
N LEU A 181 -2.12 -5.16 -10.89
CA LEU A 181 -0.82 -5.41 -10.27
C LEU A 181 -0.72 -4.91 -8.81
N GLY A 182 -1.80 -4.35 -8.27
CA GLY A 182 -1.84 -3.77 -6.92
C GLY A 182 -1.26 -2.35 -6.84
N ILE A 183 -0.97 -1.72 -7.98
CA ILE A 183 -0.53 -0.33 -8.09
C ILE A 183 -1.79 0.53 -8.22
N THR A 184 -2.21 1.14 -7.11
CA THR A 184 -3.48 1.87 -6.97
C THR A 184 -3.23 3.32 -6.57
N ALA A 185 -4.24 4.17 -6.76
CA ALA A 185 -4.15 5.57 -6.36
C ALA A 185 -3.86 5.74 -4.86
N GLU A 186 -4.41 4.87 -4.00
CA GLU A 186 -4.11 4.87 -2.55
C GLU A 186 -2.62 4.69 -2.28
N ARG A 187 -1.95 3.80 -3.02
CA ARG A 187 -0.51 3.56 -2.86
C ARG A 187 0.32 4.76 -3.33
N PHE A 188 -0.10 5.42 -4.40
CA PHE A 188 0.52 6.67 -4.85
C PHE A 188 0.40 7.78 -3.81
N ILE A 189 -0.71 7.85 -3.09
CA ILE A 189 -0.94 8.84 -2.03
C ILE A 189 -0.07 8.52 -0.80
N GLU A 190 0.03 7.24 -0.43
CA GLU A 190 0.82 6.81 0.74
C GLU A 190 2.34 6.91 0.50
N ALA A 191 2.79 6.51 -0.68
CA ALA A 191 4.19 6.35 -1.03
C ALA A 191 4.42 6.69 -2.52
N PRO A 192 4.37 7.98 -2.90
CA PRO A 192 4.40 8.40 -4.30
C PRO A 192 5.69 7.98 -5.02
N VAL A 193 6.84 8.14 -4.38
CA VAL A 193 8.16 7.78 -4.93
C VAL A 193 8.25 6.27 -5.18
N ASP A 194 8.02 5.46 -4.15
CA ASP A 194 8.08 3.99 -4.24
C ASP A 194 7.09 3.44 -5.27
N THR A 195 5.85 3.95 -5.26
CA THR A 195 4.79 3.47 -6.14
C THR A 195 5.06 3.86 -7.60
N THR A 196 5.61 5.05 -7.86
CA THR A 196 6.04 5.46 -9.21
C THR A 196 7.16 4.56 -9.71
N GLY A 197 8.16 4.26 -8.88
CA GLY A 197 9.24 3.35 -9.25
C GLY A 197 8.73 1.94 -9.58
N GLN A 198 7.84 1.39 -8.75
CA GLN A 198 7.21 0.08 -9.00
C GLN A 198 6.39 0.08 -10.30
N ALA A 199 5.62 1.14 -10.56
CA ALA A 199 4.85 1.28 -11.78
C ALA A 199 5.74 1.39 -13.01
N ALA A 200 6.86 2.13 -12.93
CA ALA A 200 7.80 2.24 -14.02
C ALA A 200 8.46 0.89 -14.36
N ILE A 201 8.79 0.07 -13.36
CA ILE A 201 9.34 -1.28 -13.56
C ILE A 201 8.28 -2.25 -14.09
N ALA A 202 7.01 -2.07 -13.71
CA ALA A 202 5.89 -2.89 -14.19
C ALA A 202 5.50 -2.56 -15.64
N LEU A 203 5.77 -1.35 -16.12
CA LEU A 203 5.35 -0.87 -17.43
C LEU A 203 5.84 -1.75 -18.59
N PRO A 204 7.13 -2.15 -18.70
CA PRO A 204 7.56 -3.09 -19.73
C PRO A 204 6.77 -4.40 -19.72
N LEU A 205 6.48 -4.95 -18.53
CA LEU A 205 5.70 -6.18 -18.40
C LEU A 205 4.26 -5.99 -18.91
N LEU A 206 3.61 -4.87 -18.60
CA LEU A 206 2.27 -4.56 -19.11
C LEU A 206 2.27 -4.44 -20.64
N LEU A 207 3.23 -3.70 -21.20
CA LEU A 207 3.34 -3.54 -22.66
C LEU A 207 3.66 -4.85 -23.37
N THR A 208 4.38 -5.80 -22.74
CA THR A 208 4.56 -7.14 -23.33
C THR A 208 3.29 -7.98 -23.33
N GLN A 209 2.40 -7.81 -22.36
CA GLN A 209 1.15 -8.57 -22.28
C GLN A 209 0.17 -8.14 -23.36
N GLU A 210 0.12 -6.84 -23.66
CA GLU A 210 -0.66 -6.28 -24.78
C GLU A 210 -0.01 -6.57 -26.14
N GLY A 211 1.24 -7.04 -26.16
CA GLY A 211 1.97 -7.34 -27.39
C GLY A 211 2.51 -6.09 -28.10
N SER A 212 2.52 -4.95 -27.42
CA SER A 212 2.98 -3.65 -27.94
C SER A 212 4.48 -3.57 -28.10
N LEU A 213 5.25 -4.29 -27.28
CA LEU A 213 6.70 -4.30 -27.40
C LEU A 213 7.16 -5.25 -28.51
N PRO A 214 8.13 -4.84 -29.34
CA PRO A 214 8.71 -5.73 -30.33
C PRO A 214 9.34 -6.91 -29.59
N ALA A 215 8.88 -8.12 -29.91
CA ALA A 215 9.56 -9.34 -29.49
C ALA A 215 10.92 -9.35 -30.19
N ARG A 216 11.94 -8.76 -29.55
CA ARG A 216 13.30 -8.86 -30.06
C ARG A 216 13.62 -10.35 -30.06
N SER A 217 13.77 -10.92 -31.26
CA SER A 217 14.22 -12.29 -31.41
C SER A 217 15.49 -12.39 -30.59
N ALA A 218 15.45 -13.18 -29.51
CA ALA A 218 16.64 -13.46 -28.73
C ALA A 218 17.71 -13.79 -29.76
N GLU A 219 18.72 -12.92 -29.86
CA GLU A 219 19.79 -13.07 -30.84
C GLU A 219 20.16 -14.53 -30.80
N SER A 220 19.90 -15.26 -31.89
CA SER A 220 20.19 -16.67 -31.95
C SER A 220 21.68 -16.75 -31.69
N ARG A 221 22.05 -17.01 -30.44
CA ARG A 221 23.33 -17.60 -30.11
C ARG A 221 23.32 -18.85 -30.96
N THR A 222 23.96 -18.74 -32.11
CA THR A 222 24.52 -19.85 -32.84
C THR A 222 25.66 -20.37 -31.99
N GLU A 223 25.31 -20.83 -30.79
CA GLU A 223 26.07 -21.74 -30.01
C GLU A 223 25.19 -22.98 -30.02
N THR A 224 25.42 -23.81 -31.02
CA THR A 224 25.19 -25.25 -30.94
C THR A 224 26.03 -25.77 -29.77
N ARG A 225 25.68 -25.39 -28.55
CA ARG A 225 25.98 -26.16 -27.37
C ARG A 225 24.91 -27.23 -27.39
N ALA A 226 25.31 -28.41 -27.87
CA ALA A 226 24.55 -29.62 -27.68
C ALA A 226 23.97 -29.57 -26.27
N ALA A 227 22.65 -29.64 -26.16
CA ALA A 227 21.95 -29.63 -24.88
C ALA A 227 22.64 -30.64 -23.98
N GLU A 228 23.43 -30.13 -23.04
CA GLU A 228 24.04 -30.95 -22.01
C GLU A 228 22.83 -31.49 -21.25
N PRO A 229 22.60 -32.82 -21.26
CA PRO A 229 21.41 -33.37 -20.65
C PRO A 229 21.39 -32.88 -19.22
N LEU A 230 20.29 -32.20 -18.87
CA LEU A 230 19.99 -31.73 -17.53
C LEU A 230 20.51 -32.78 -16.54
N PRO A 231 21.36 -32.41 -15.55
CA PRO A 231 21.77 -33.36 -14.54
C PRO A 231 20.48 -33.97 -14.01
N SER A 232 20.39 -35.31 -14.12
CA SER A 232 19.24 -36.05 -13.64
C SER A 232 18.94 -35.53 -12.25
N ALA A 233 17.71 -35.03 -12.06
CA ALA A 233 17.27 -34.54 -10.78
C ALA A 233 17.57 -35.64 -9.77
N ASP A 234 18.65 -35.44 -9.00
CA ASP A 234 19.01 -36.32 -7.92
C ASP A 234 17.79 -36.30 -7.02
N THR A 235 17.08 -37.43 -6.99
CA THR A 235 15.99 -37.72 -6.08
C THR A 235 16.55 -37.89 -4.66
N GLY A 236 17.34 -36.92 -4.20
CA GLY A 236 17.82 -36.80 -2.84
C GLY A 236 16.76 -36.12 -1.99
N MET A 237 15.65 -36.81 -1.71
CA MET A 237 14.62 -36.51 -0.70
C MET A 237 14.68 -35.10 -0.03
N PRO A 238 14.37 -33.98 -0.72
CA PRO A 238 14.39 -32.64 -0.10
C PRO A 238 13.09 -32.31 0.65
N GLY A 239 12.11 -33.22 0.67
CA GLY A 239 10.77 -32.97 1.22
C GLY A 239 10.65 -33.18 2.72
N LEU A 240 11.41 -34.11 3.32
CA LEU A 240 11.22 -34.51 4.72
C LEU A 240 11.51 -33.37 5.69
N TRP A 241 12.53 -32.55 5.43
CA TRP A 241 12.89 -31.43 6.30
C TRP A 241 11.80 -30.36 6.31
N ARG A 242 11.20 -30.05 5.16
CA ARG A 242 10.09 -29.10 5.04
C ARG A 242 8.83 -29.62 5.77
N TRP A 243 8.56 -30.92 5.69
CA TRP A 243 7.48 -31.55 6.45
C TRP A 243 7.73 -31.56 7.96
N VAL A 244 8.96 -31.84 8.40
CA VAL A 244 9.34 -31.76 9.82
C VAL A 244 9.14 -30.34 10.35
N TRP A 245 9.57 -29.32 9.60
CA TRP A 245 9.35 -27.92 9.97
C TRP A 245 7.87 -27.57 10.07
N LEU A 246 7.04 -27.99 9.11
CA LEU A 246 5.60 -27.73 9.16
C LEU A 246 4.90 -28.43 10.33
N VAL A 247 5.28 -29.68 10.65
CA VAL A 247 4.75 -30.41 11.81
C VAL A 247 5.17 -29.75 13.12
N MET A 248 6.44 -29.33 13.23
CA MET A 248 6.94 -28.65 14.42
C MET A 248 6.22 -27.32 14.65
N LEU A 249 6.07 -26.52 13.60
CA LEU A 249 5.41 -25.21 13.66
C LEU A 249 3.93 -25.38 14.06
N GLY A 250 3.23 -26.33 13.45
CA GLY A 250 1.85 -26.67 13.81
C GLY A 250 1.71 -27.14 15.26
N LEU A 251 2.63 -27.96 15.77
CA LEU A 251 2.61 -28.42 17.16
C LEU A 251 2.76 -27.24 18.14
N VAL A 252 3.70 -26.33 17.87
CA VAL A 252 3.92 -25.13 18.70
C VAL A 252 2.70 -24.23 18.71
N THR A 253 2.02 -24.05 17.57
CA THR A 253 0.81 -23.22 17.50
C THR A 253 -0.32 -23.82 18.34
N VAL A 254 -0.54 -25.13 18.25
CA VAL A 254 -1.56 -25.83 19.05
C VAL A 254 -1.24 -25.74 20.54
N LEU A 255 0.02 -25.93 20.93
CA LEU A 255 0.44 -25.84 22.33
C LEU A 255 0.23 -24.42 22.89
N GLY A 256 0.58 -23.39 22.12
CA GLY A 256 0.35 -21.99 22.50
C GLY A 256 -1.13 -21.67 22.69
N LEU A 257 -2.00 -22.20 21.84
CA LEU A 257 -3.45 -21.99 21.90
C LEU A 257 -4.09 -22.71 23.10
N VAL A 258 -3.64 -23.92 23.42
CA VAL A 258 -4.08 -24.66 24.61
C VAL A 258 -3.62 -23.98 25.89
N LEU A 259 -2.36 -23.54 25.96
CA LEU A 259 -1.85 -22.82 27.13
C LEU A 259 -2.51 -21.45 27.31
N GLY A 260 -2.75 -20.72 26.21
CA GLY A 260 -3.45 -19.44 26.22
C GLY A 260 -4.89 -19.57 26.71
N THR A 261 -5.63 -20.56 26.20
CA THR A 261 -7.03 -20.81 26.63
C THR A 261 -7.12 -21.26 28.09
N VAL A 262 -6.24 -22.14 28.55
CA VAL A 262 -6.19 -22.56 29.97
C VAL A 262 -5.76 -21.39 30.88
N GLY A 263 -4.84 -20.54 30.44
CA GLY A 263 -4.43 -19.32 31.15
C GLY A 263 -5.59 -18.35 31.32
N LEU A 264 -6.38 -18.12 30.27
CA LEU A 264 -7.54 -17.23 30.28
C LEU A 264 -8.66 -17.74 31.22
N VAL A 265 -8.91 -19.05 31.22
CA VAL A 265 -9.92 -19.69 32.10
C VAL A 265 -9.47 -19.66 33.56
N ARG A 266 -8.17 -19.86 33.84
CA ARG A 266 -7.63 -19.71 35.21
C ARG A 266 -7.66 -18.26 35.71
N GLN A 267 -7.52 -17.28 34.84
CA GLN A 267 -7.68 -15.86 35.22
C GLN A 267 -9.13 -15.51 35.55
N ARG A 268 -10.11 -16.05 34.81
CA ARG A 268 -11.53 -15.85 35.14
C ARG A 268 -11.93 -16.54 36.45
N GLY A 269 -11.40 -17.72 36.75
CA GLY A 269 -11.70 -18.43 38.00
C GLY A 269 -11.13 -17.80 39.29
N ARG A 270 -10.23 -16.81 39.20
CA ARG A 270 -9.74 -16.05 40.37
C ARG A 270 -10.54 -14.79 40.69
N ASN A 271 -11.45 -14.37 39.80
CA ASN A 271 -12.24 -13.14 39.98
C ASN A 271 -13.67 -13.41 40.50
N ASP A 272 -14.10 -14.67 40.64
CA ASP A 272 -15.45 -15.05 41.09
C ASP A 272 -15.49 -15.69 42.50
N SER A 273 -14.53 -15.38 43.36
CA SER A 273 -14.57 -15.78 44.77
C SER A 273 -13.96 -14.71 45.65
N ASP A 274 -14.73 -13.64 45.90
CA ASP A 274 -15.08 -13.22 47.26
C ASP A 274 -15.80 -11.86 47.27
N GLY A 275 -17.08 -11.92 47.65
CA GLY A 275 -17.75 -10.83 48.33
C GLY A 275 -19.15 -11.27 48.78
N PRO A 276 -19.77 -10.68 49.82
CA PRO A 276 -19.24 -9.95 50.99
C PRO A 276 -19.94 -10.42 52.31
N PRO A 277 -19.83 -9.70 53.45
CA PRO A 277 -20.96 -8.84 53.81
C PRO A 277 -20.62 -7.51 54.52
N SER A 278 -21.68 -6.74 54.70
CA SER A 278 -21.87 -5.32 54.97
C SER A 278 -21.75 -4.87 56.44
N GLY A 279 -21.50 -3.58 56.65
CA GLY A 279 -22.02 -2.76 57.77
C GLY A 279 -21.10 -1.60 58.22
N PRO A 280 -21.58 -0.55 58.94
CA PRO A 280 -22.94 -0.01 59.13
C PRO A 280 -23.05 1.53 58.81
N PRO A 281 -24.25 2.17 58.90
CA PRO A 281 -24.50 3.53 58.43
C PRO A 281 -24.27 4.61 59.52
N GLY A 282 -23.81 5.81 59.15
CA GLY A 282 -23.63 6.89 60.12
C GLY A 282 -23.41 8.29 59.54
N GLN A 283 -24.50 9.05 59.47
CA GLN A 283 -24.62 10.50 59.77
C GLN A 283 -23.77 11.53 59.01
N GLY A 284 -24.43 12.33 58.16
CA GLY A 284 -24.10 13.76 58.01
C GLY A 284 -25.08 14.62 58.83
N PRO A 285 -25.06 15.96 58.75
CA PRO A 285 -23.98 16.91 58.42
C PRO A 285 -23.77 17.96 59.55
N PRO A 286 -22.91 18.98 59.36
CA PRO A 286 -23.47 20.33 59.46
C PRO A 286 -23.06 21.28 58.31
N PRO A 287 -23.87 22.33 58.05
CA PRO A 287 -23.64 23.31 56.98
C PRO A 287 -22.78 24.48 57.46
N GLY A 288 -21.92 25.00 56.58
CA GLY A 288 -21.39 26.37 56.70
C GLY A 288 -19.90 26.49 56.37
N GLN A 289 -19.58 27.57 55.65
CA GLN A 289 -18.28 28.00 55.07
C GLN A 289 -18.15 27.53 53.61
N GLY A 290 -18.56 28.31 52.59
CA GLY A 290 -18.13 29.68 52.31
C GLY A 290 -16.84 29.62 51.46
N PRO A 291 -16.88 29.90 50.14
CA PRO A 291 -15.71 29.69 49.28
C PRO A 291 -14.70 30.83 49.41
N PRO A 292 -13.38 30.55 49.51
CA PRO A 292 -12.38 31.57 49.23
C PRO A 292 -12.22 31.71 47.71
N SER A 293 -12.66 32.87 47.24
CA SER A 293 -12.23 33.52 46.01
C SER A 293 -10.70 33.53 45.86
N GLY A 294 -10.19 33.15 44.69
CA GLY A 294 -8.78 33.32 44.39
C GLY A 294 -8.35 32.85 43.00
N GLN A 295 -8.02 33.84 42.16
CA GLN A 295 -7.09 33.77 41.01
C GLN A 295 -7.65 33.34 39.64
N GLN A 296 -8.22 34.34 38.95
CA GLN A 296 -8.20 34.42 37.49
C GLN A 296 -6.75 34.66 37.01
N PRO A 297 -6.23 33.91 36.01
CA PRO A 297 -5.03 34.31 35.28
C PRO A 297 -5.32 35.52 34.36
N PRO A 298 -4.36 36.45 34.19
CA PRO A 298 -4.56 37.64 33.38
C PRO A 298 -4.71 37.32 31.89
N GLN A 299 -5.75 37.89 31.28
CA GLN A 299 -5.96 37.92 29.84
C GLN A 299 -4.87 38.74 29.15
N GLN A 300 -4.21 38.15 28.15
CA GLN A 300 -3.35 38.88 27.20
C GLN A 300 -4.21 39.64 26.18
N PRO A 301 -3.87 40.89 25.84
CA PRO A 301 -4.51 41.62 24.74
C PRO A 301 -3.92 41.23 23.37
N PRO A 302 -4.74 41.11 22.29
CA PRO A 302 -4.28 41.20 20.91
C PRO A 302 -4.47 42.65 20.38
N PRO A 303 -4.11 42.97 19.12
CA PRO A 303 -2.83 42.85 18.43
C PRO A 303 -2.32 44.24 17.99
N ASN A 304 -1.00 44.46 17.92
CA ASN A 304 -0.47 45.71 17.36
C ASN A 304 -0.24 45.56 15.85
N GLN A 305 -0.92 46.42 15.10
CA GLN A 305 -0.86 46.58 13.65
C GLN A 305 0.55 46.99 13.21
N SER A 306 1.16 46.19 12.33
CA SER A 306 2.35 46.61 11.58
C SER A 306 1.95 47.10 10.19
N SER A 307 2.07 48.42 10.03
CA SER A 307 2.22 49.23 8.83
C SER A 307 2.65 48.50 7.54
N GLY A 308 1.82 48.59 6.50
CA GLY A 308 2.20 48.29 5.11
C GLY A 308 3.01 49.44 4.46
N PRO A 309 3.82 49.15 3.44
CA PRO A 309 4.61 50.15 2.72
C PRO A 309 3.76 50.98 1.74
N GLN A 310 4.02 52.29 1.77
CA GLN A 310 3.40 53.32 0.95
C GLN A 310 4.24 53.53 -0.32
N TRP A 311 3.70 53.22 -1.50
CA TRP A 311 4.35 53.50 -2.79
C TRP A 311 4.11 54.96 -3.25
N PRO A 312 5.09 55.61 -3.90
CA PRO A 312 4.94 56.97 -4.43
C PRO A 312 4.20 57.00 -5.79
N PRO A 313 3.54 58.11 -6.13
CA PRO A 313 2.88 58.28 -7.43
C PRO A 313 3.90 58.47 -8.56
N GLN A 314 3.68 57.77 -9.67
CA GLN A 314 4.38 58.02 -10.93
C GLN A 314 3.82 59.28 -11.61
N GLN A 315 4.71 60.07 -12.20
CA GLN A 315 4.40 61.12 -13.18
C GLN A 315 4.61 60.57 -14.59
#